data_AF-A0A8T5AZD7-F1
#
_entry.id   AF-A0A8T5AZD7-F1
#
_cell.length_a   1.000
_cell.length_b   1.000
_cell.length_c   1.000
_cell.angle_alpha   90.00
_cell.angle_beta   90.00
_cell.angle_gamma   90.00
#
_symmetry.space_group_name_H-M   'P 1'
#
loop_
_entity.id
_entity.type
_entity.pdbx_description
1 polymer ?
#
loop_
_entity_poly.entity_id
_entity_poly.type
_entity_poly.pdbx_seq_one_letter_code
_entity_poly.pdbx_strand_id
1 'polypeptide(L)'
;LGAEVLAINIFGVAGLLVGMCKLRGLKGLCLLSETSGNFPDKEAAKELLKALSHILKIKIDVNDLGDPRDLISVLSPFDFGALSKIREKKAEPEWFI
;
A
#
# COMPACT_ATOMS: atom_id res chain seq x y z
N LEU A 1 -22.06 0.52 7.54
CA LEU A 1 -20.78 1.17 7.15
C LEU A 1 -21.18 2.50 6.55
N GLY A 2 -21.07 3.60 7.31
CA GLY A 2 -21.42 4.94 6.81
C GLY A 2 -20.45 5.34 5.70
N ALA A 3 -20.80 4.99 4.47
CA ALA A 3 -19.96 5.20 3.30
C ALA A 3 -20.48 6.42 2.54
N GLU A 4 -19.57 7.33 2.22
CA GLU A 4 -19.82 8.47 1.35
C GLU A 4 -19.28 8.19 -0.05
N VAL A 5 -19.97 8.70 -1.07
CA VAL A 5 -19.49 8.58 -2.44
C VAL A 5 -18.40 9.61 -2.66
N LEU A 6 -17.20 9.13 -2.95
CA LEU A 6 -16.04 9.96 -3.26
C LEU A 6 -15.68 9.83 -4.74
N ALA A 7 -15.44 10.97 -5.39
CA ALA A 7 -14.89 11.02 -6.74
C ALA A 7 -13.35 11.08 -6.64
N ILE A 8 -12.71 9.92 -6.68
CA ILE A 8 -11.24 9.78 -6.63
C ILE A 8 -10.71 9.10 -7.88
N ASN A 9 -9.44 9.37 -8.21
CA ASN A 9 -8.72 8.67 -9.26
C ASN A 9 -7.83 7.58 -8.64
N ILE A 10 -7.89 6.37 -9.20
CA ILE A 10 -7.05 5.24 -8.80
C ILE A 10 -6.03 4.99 -9.91
N PHE A 11 -4.76 5.03 -9.58
CA PHE A 11 -3.66 4.88 -10.53
C PHE A 11 -2.95 3.53 -10.37
N GLY A 12 -1.99 3.27 -11.26
CA GLY A 12 -1.19 2.04 -11.25
C GLY A 12 -1.98 0.78 -11.60
N VAL A 13 -1.45 -0.38 -11.21
CA VAL A 13 -2.03 -1.68 -11.55
C VAL A 13 -3.43 -1.85 -10.98
N ALA A 14 -3.71 -1.34 -9.76
CA ALA A 14 -5.03 -1.44 -9.14
C ALA A 14 -6.12 -0.75 -9.98
N GLY A 15 -5.87 0.48 -10.44
CA GLY A 15 -6.80 1.23 -11.29
C GLY A 15 -6.98 0.58 -12.67
N LEU A 16 -5.87 0.12 -13.28
CA LEU A 16 -5.91 -0.57 -14.56
C LEU A 16 -6.74 -1.85 -14.49
N LEU A 17 -6.52 -2.69 -13.48
CA LEU A 17 -7.23 -3.96 -13.34
C LEU A 17 -8.73 -3.77 -13.15
N VAL A 18 -9.16 -2.87 -12.26
CA VAL A 18 -10.60 -2.63 -12.04
C VAL A 18 -11.27 -2.02 -13.27
N GLY A 19 -10.59 -1.14 -14.00
CA GLY A 19 -11.06 -0.61 -15.28
C GLY A 19 -11.17 -1.69 -16.35
N MET A 20 -10.17 -2.57 -16.45
CA MET A 20 -10.17 -3.70 -17.39
C MET A 20 -11.29 -4.70 -17.08
N CYS A 21 -11.64 -4.93 -15.81
CA CYS A 21 -12.78 -5.76 -15.46
C CYS A 21 -14.06 -5.25 -16.14
N LYS A 22 -14.32 -3.93 -16.10
CA LYS A 22 -15.48 -3.33 -16.76
C LYS A 22 -15.45 -3.55 -18.28
N LEU A 23 -14.30 -3.34 -18.92
CA LEU A 23 -14.12 -3.54 -20.37
C LEU A 23 -14.34 -5.01 -20.80
N ARG A 24 -14.03 -5.96 -19.92
CA ARG A 24 -14.17 -7.40 -20.18
C ARG A 24 -15.49 -7.99 -19.68
N GLY A 25 -16.43 -7.17 -19.20
CA GLY A 25 -17.69 -7.64 -18.64
C GLY A 25 -17.54 -8.43 -17.33
N LEU A 26 -16.43 -8.26 -16.62
CA LEU A 26 -16.16 -8.88 -15.33
C LEU A 26 -16.57 -7.95 -14.18
N LYS A 27 -17.04 -8.55 -13.08
CA LYS A 27 -17.23 -7.81 -11.82
C LYS A 27 -15.87 -7.61 -11.18
N GLY A 28 -15.46 -6.34 -11.03
CA GLY A 28 -14.24 -5.94 -10.34
C GLY A 28 -14.55 -5.09 -9.12
N LEU A 29 -13.71 -5.20 -8.10
CA LEU A 29 -13.74 -4.36 -6.90
C LEU A 29 -12.31 -3.96 -6.57
N CYS A 30 -12.10 -2.70 -6.21
CA CYS A 30 -10.85 -2.22 -5.65
C CYS A 30 -11.10 -1.81 -4.19
N LEU A 31 -10.38 -2.44 -3.26
CA LEU A 31 -10.38 -2.06 -1.85
C LEU A 31 -9.16 -1.18 -1.59
N LEU A 32 -9.38 -0.06 -0.92
CA LEU A 32 -8.34 0.88 -0.53
C LEU A 32 -8.50 1.15 0.96
N SER A 33 -7.38 1.30 1.65
CA SER A 33 -7.33 1.74 3.04
C SER A 33 -6.52 3.02 3.10
N GLU A 34 -7.01 3.99 3.88
CA GLU A 34 -6.30 5.24 4.10
C GLU A 34 -5.00 4.96 4.86
N THR A 35 -3.92 5.60 4.44
CA THR A 35 -2.60 5.50 5.07
C THR A 35 -1.95 6.87 5.14
N SER A 36 -0.91 7.02 5.97
CA SER A 36 -0.10 8.25 5.98
C SER A 36 0.67 8.50 4.66
N GLY A 37 0.81 7.48 3.80
CA GLY A 37 1.47 7.56 2.50
C GLY A 37 3.00 7.62 2.52
N ASN A 38 3.63 7.72 3.71
CA ASN A 38 5.08 7.92 3.81
C ASN A 38 5.87 6.62 4.05
N PHE A 39 5.22 5.60 4.64
CA PHE A 39 5.85 4.33 5.01
C PHE A 39 4.82 3.20 4.94
N PRO A 40 5.27 1.94 4.81
CA PRO A 40 4.37 0.78 4.90
C PRO A 40 3.58 0.77 6.22
N ASP A 41 2.25 0.67 6.12
CA ASP A 41 1.32 0.81 7.25
C ASP A 41 0.65 -0.53 7.58
N LYS A 42 1.06 -1.13 8.71
CA LYS A 42 0.56 -2.42 9.18
C LYS A 42 -0.92 -2.37 9.56
N GLU A 43 -1.35 -1.29 10.19
CA GLU A 43 -2.71 -1.21 10.73
C GLU A 43 -3.72 -0.96 9.60
N ALA A 44 -3.36 -0.11 8.63
CA ALA A 44 -4.17 0.04 7.41
C ALA A 44 -4.32 -1.28 6.64
N ALA A 45 -3.23 -2.06 6.52
CA ALA A 45 -3.29 -3.39 5.90
C ALA A 45 -4.21 -4.36 6.67
N LYS A 46 -4.16 -4.36 8.00
CA LYS A 46 -5.07 -5.16 8.84
C LYS A 46 -6.53 -4.80 8.62
N GLU A 47 -6.87 -3.51 8.60
CA GLU A 47 -8.25 -3.07 8.39
C GLU A 47 -8.76 -3.45 7.00
N LEU A 48 -7.92 -3.34 5.97
CA LEU A 48 -8.26 -3.80 4.63
C LEU A 48 -8.50 -5.32 4.58
N LEU A 49 -7.66 -6.12 5.26
CA LEU A 49 -7.82 -7.57 5.34
C LEU A 49 -9.09 -7.98 6.11
N LYS A 50 -9.48 -7.23 7.16
CA LYS A 50 -10.77 -7.44 7.84
C LYS A 50 -11.95 -7.20 6.90
N ALA A 51 -11.91 -6.11 6.14
CA ALA A 51 -12.95 -5.82 5.14
C ALA A 51 -13.01 -6.91 4.06
N LEU A 52 -11.86 -7.34 3.56
CA LEU A 52 -11.77 -8.44 2.59
C LEU A 52 -12.32 -9.76 3.14
N SER A 53 -11.97 -10.11 4.38
CA SER A 53 -12.47 -11.29 5.09
C SER A 53 -14.00 -11.28 5.16
N HIS A 54 -14.61 -10.14 5.45
CA HIS A 54 -16.07 -9.98 5.47
C HIS A 54 -16.71 -10.13 4.09
N ILE A 55 -16.11 -9.55 3.04
CA ILE A 55 -16.63 -9.61 1.67
C ILE A 55 -16.57 -11.04 1.12
N LEU A 56 -15.44 -11.73 1.33
CA LEU A 56 -15.22 -13.09 0.82
C LEU A 56 -15.75 -14.18 1.75
N LYS A 57 -16.15 -13.83 2.97
CA LYS A 57 -16.59 -14.77 4.03
C LYS A 57 -15.55 -15.85 4.36
N ILE A 58 -14.27 -15.47 4.36
CA ILE A 58 -13.14 -16.35 4.71
C ILE A 58 -12.45 -15.84 5.96
N LYS A 59 -11.92 -16.73 6.79
CA LYS A 59 -11.12 -16.34 7.96
C LYS A 59 -9.69 -16.04 7.51
N ILE A 60 -9.28 -14.78 7.67
CA ILE A 60 -7.90 -14.35 7.42
C ILE A 60 -7.24 -14.15 8.77
N ASP A 61 -6.12 -14.84 9.01
CA ASP A 61 -5.28 -14.56 10.17
C ASP A 61 -4.41 -13.34 9.90
N VAL A 62 -4.54 -12.32 10.73
CA VAL A 62 -3.81 -11.06 10.64
C VAL A 62 -2.73 -10.91 11.72
N ASN A 63 -2.56 -11.94 12.55
CA ASN A 63 -1.55 -11.92 13.63
C ASN A 63 -0.13 -12.04 13.07
N ASP A 64 0.03 -12.71 11.93
CA ASP A 64 1.32 -12.94 11.26
C ASP A 64 1.60 -11.93 10.13
N LEU A 65 1.25 -10.67 10.38
CA LEU A 65 1.80 -9.57 9.58
C LEU A 65 3.16 -9.23 10.19
N GLY A 66 4.25 -9.28 9.41
CA GLY A 66 5.62 -8.98 9.87
C GLY A 66 5.83 -7.53 10.35
N ASP A 67 7.09 -7.14 10.56
CA ASP A 67 7.42 -5.72 10.78
C ASP A 67 7.43 -5.00 9.42
N PRO A 68 6.68 -3.90 9.24
CA PRO A 68 6.71 -3.12 8.00
C PRO A 68 8.11 -2.63 7.60
N ARG A 69 9.06 -2.54 8.54
CA ARG A 69 10.47 -2.18 8.27
C ARG A 69 11.20 -3.21 7.42
N ASP A 70 10.80 -4.48 7.51
CA ASP A 70 11.44 -5.57 6.75
C ASP A 70 11.21 -5.39 5.24
N LEU A 71 10.14 -4.68 4.85
CA LEU A 71 9.82 -4.37 3.45
C LEU A 71 10.71 -3.29 2.84
N ILE A 72 11.43 -2.49 3.63
CA ILE A 72 12.22 -1.35 3.13
C ILE A 72 13.26 -1.81 2.09
N SER A 73 13.93 -2.94 2.36
CA SER A 73 14.94 -3.51 1.45
C SER A 73 14.34 -4.03 0.13
N VAL A 74 13.13 -4.56 0.19
CA VAL A 74 12.40 -5.10 -0.97
C VAL A 74 11.82 -3.96 -1.82
N LEU A 75 11.38 -2.90 -1.17
CA LEU A 75 10.76 -1.76 -1.82
C LEU A 75 11.79 -0.78 -2.39
N SER A 76 13.04 -0.78 -1.93
CA SER A 76 14.06 0.18 -2.39
C SER A 76 14.22 0.29 -3.92
N PRO A 77 14.08 -0.78 -4.73
CA PRO A 77 14.14 -0.67 -6.20
C PRO A 77 12.90 -0.02 -6.83
N PHE A 78 11.77 -0.02 -6.11
CA PHE A 78 10.46 0.46 -6.56
C PHE A 78 10.00 1.73 -5.86
N ASP A 79 10.75 2.15 -4.86
CA ASP A 79 10.44 3.27 -3.97
C ASP A 79 10.47 4.63 -4.69
N PHE A 80 11.08 4.71 -5.88
CA PHE A 80 11.05 5.89 -6.76
C PHE A 80 11.41 7.21 -6.04
N GLY A 81 12.18 7.14 -4.95
CA GLY A 81 12.60 8.27 -4.13
C GLY A 81 11.68 8.62 -2.94
N ALA A 82 10.66 7.84 -2.59
CA ALA A 82 9.75 8.17 -1.49
C ALA A 82 10.35 7.90 -0.08
N LEU A 83 11.11 6.82 0.10
CA LEU A 83 11.89 6.49 1.31
C LEU A 83 13.26 7.18 1.35
N SER A 84 13.60 8.00 0.34
CA SER A 84 14.90 8.71 0.23
C SER A 84 15.23 9.67 1.38
N LYS A 85 14.30 9.92 2.31
CA LYS A 85 14.57 10.64 3.57
C LYS A 85 15.37 9.81 4.57
N ILE A 86 15.45 8.48 4.43
CA ILE A 86 16.43 7.65 5.14
C ILE A 86 17.74 7.68 4.36
N ARG A 87 18.28 8.89 4.14
CA ARG A 87 19.73 9.03 4.03
C ARG A 87 20.18 9.11 5.47
N GLU A 88 20.69 8.01 6.02
CA GLU A 88 21.69 8.16 7.09
C GLU A 88 22.63 9.27 6.63
N LYS A 89 22.93 10.22 7.51
CA LYS A 89 23.99 11.20 7.25
C LYS A 89 25.25 10.38 6.97
N LYS A 90 25.51 10.10 5.69
CA LYS A 90 26.78 9.56 5.24
C LYS A 90 27.76 10.62 5.72
N ALA A 91 28.60 10.27 6.69
CA ALA A 91 29.57 11.19 7.28
C ALA A 91 30.17 12.00 6.14
N GLU A 92 30.05 13.32 6.21
CA GLU A 92 30.63 14.20 5.21
C GLU A 92 32.08 13.75 5.04
N PRO A 93 32.49 13.33 3.83
CA PRO A 93 33.79 12.75 3.70
C PRO A 93 34.82 13.86 3.93
N GLU A 94 35.85 13.55 4.73
CA GLU A 94 36.89 14.50 5.19
C GLU A 94 37.68 15.20 4.05
N TRP A 95 37.40 14.89 2.79
CA TRP A 95 38.04 15.53 1.64
C TRP A 95 37.36 16.85 1.20
N PHE A 96 36.30 17.29 1.87
CA PHE A 96 35.88 18.69 1.79
C PHE A 96 36.77 19.53 2.71
N ILE A 97 37.89 20.01 2.14
CA ILE A 97 38.57 21.23 2.59
C ILE A 97 37.74 22.42 2.12
#